data_AF-A0A365YW20-F1
#
_entry.id   AF-A0A365YW20-F1
#
_cell.length_a   1.000
_cell.length_b   1.000
_cell.length_c   1.000
_cell.angle_alpha   90.00
_cell.angle_beta   90.00
_cell.angle_gamma   90.00
#
_symmetry.space_group_name_H-M   'P 1'
#
loop_
_entity.id
_entity.type
_entity.pdbx_description
1 polymer ?
#
loop_
_entity_poly.entity_id
_entity_poly.type
_entity_poly.pdbx_seq_one_letter_code
_entity_poly.pdbx_strand_id
1 'polypeptide(L)'
;MKGLSMEAGQEAGERIAARAAGEQLLAGHRELRAQLAGIRAALADGGASPPDPRAARASLALPDQLRLRCLTYCAGLHHHHSKENGAFAVFERRFPELAPVIERLRAEHQRVYAALDRLTALLESEEGGDLPRVREELERTVDGLEAHFAYEEEHLLPTLGVPRPATPR
;
A
#
# COMPACT_ATOMS: atom_id res chain seq x y z
N MET A 1 -39.11 -23.48 9.01
CA MET A 1 -37.84 -23.74 9.75
C MET A 1 -36.62 -23.93 8.84
N LYS A 2 -36.72 -24.46 7.60
CA LYS A 2 -35.55 -24.62 6.70
C LYS A 2 -34.93 -23.31 6.15
N GLY A 3 -35.73 -22.26 5.90
CA GLY A 3 -35.23 -20.99 5.33
C GLY A 3 -34.35 -20.17 6.29
N LEU A 4 -34.74 -20.09 7.56
CA LEU A 4 -34.05 -19.30 8.59
C LEU A 4 -32.62 -19.81 8.88
N SER A 5 -32.39 -21.12 8.78
CA SER A 5 -31.05 -21.72 8.96
C SER A 5 -30.11 -21.50 7.76
N MET A 6 -30.67 -21.37 6.55
CA MET A 6 -29.89 -21.07 5.34
C MET A 6 -29.42 -19.62 5.33
N GLU A 7 -30.31 -18.67 5.66
CA GLU A 7 -30.00 -17.24 5.73
C GLU A 7 -28.93 -16.97 6.81
N ALA A 8 -29.07 -17.55 8.00
CA ALA A 8 -28.08 -17.42 9.07
C ALA A 8 -26.70 -17.97 8.66
N GLY A 9 -26.65 -19.07 7.90
CA GLY A 9 -25.41 -19.64 7.36
C GLY A 9 -24.75 -18.73 6.31
N GLN A 10 -25.56 -18.09 5.47
CA GLN A 10 -25.07 -17.17 4.44
C GLN A 10 -24.51 -15.89 5.05
N GLU A 11 -25.22 -15.29 6.03
CA GLU A 11 -24.73 -14.12 6.75
C GLU A 11 -23.43 -14.41 7.53
N ALA A 12 -23.30 -15.61 8.12
CA ALA A 12 -22.07 -16.00 8.80
C ALA A 12 -20.90 -16.13 7.81
N GLY A 13 -21.12 -16.72 6.64
CA GLY A 13 -20.13 -16.79 5.56
C GLY A 13 -19.70 -15.41 5.08
N GLU A 14 -20.63 -14.49 4.90
CA GLU A 14 -20.35 -13.10 4.48
C GLU A 14 -19.50 -12.33 5.51
N ARG A 15 -19.81 -12.47 6.82
CA ARG A 15 -19.00 -11.84 7.88
C ARG A 15 -17.58 -12.38 7.91
N ILE A 16 -17.39 -13.68 7.70
CA ILE A 16 -16.06 -14.29 7.60
C ILE A 16 -15.30 -13.74 6.39
N ALA A 17 -15.96 -13.61 5.23
CA ALA A 17 -15.35 -13.06 4.02
C ALA A 17 -14.95 -11.58 4.18
N ALA A 18 -15.83 -10.75 4.77
CA ALA A 18 -15.52 -9.34 5.05
C ALA A 18 -14.31 -9.21 5.97
N ARG A 19 -14.26 -10.00 7.04
CA ARG A 19 -13.13 -10.01 7.96
C ARG A 19 -11.83 -10.45 7.29
N ALA A 20 -11.87 -11.51 6.48
CA ALA A 20 -10.70 -11.96 5.73
C ALA A 20 -10.19 -10.87 4.77
N ALA A 21 -11.08 -10.11 4.13
CA ALA A 21 -10.69 -8.98 3.29
C ALA A 21 -10.00 -7.87 4.10
N GLY A 22 -10.53 -7.51 5.28
CA GLY A 22 -9.89 -6.52 6.16
C GLY A 22 -8.54 -6.99 6.71
N GLU A 23 -8.38 -8.28 7.00
CA GLU A 23 -7.09 -8.84 7.44
C GLU A 23 -6.06 -8.83 6.29
N GLN A 24 -6.49 -9.11 5.07
CA GLN A 24 -5.65 -9.02 3.87
C GLN A 24 -5.22 -7.58 3.55
N LEU A 25 -6.13 -6.61 3.69
CA LEU A 25 -5.86 -5.18 3.56
C LEU A 25 -4.72 -4.77 4.51
N LEU A 26 -4.91 -5.03 5.80
CA LEU A 26 -3.93 -4.67 6.84
C LEU A 26 -2.58 -5.38 6.64
N ALA A 27 -2.58 -6.62 6.18
CA ALA A 27 -1.35 -7.34 5.84
C ALA A 27 -0.62 -6.70 4.64
N GLY A 28 -1.36 -6.31 3.59
CA GLY A 28 -0.83 -5.59 2.44
C GLY A 28 -0.17 -4.28 2.83
N HIS A 29 -0.84 -3.46 3.65
CA HIS A 29 -0.27 -2.21 4.14
C HIS A 29 1.00 -2.42 4.96
N ARG A 30 1.04 -3.44 5.84
CA ARG A 30 2.25 -3.72 6.64
C ARG A 30 3.45 -4.04 5.76
N GLU A 31 3.24 -4.83 4.72
CA GLU A 31 4.28 -5.20 3.75
C GLU A 31 4.76 -3.97 2.97
N LEU A 32 3.83 -3.15 2.46
CA LEU A 32 4.17 -1.93 1.72
C LEU A 32 4.92 -0.91 2.59
N ARG A 33 4.50 -0.71 3.85
CA ARG A 33 5.23 0.14 4.80
C ARG A 33 6.63 -0.38 5.08
N ALA A 34 6.81 -1.70 5.22
CA ALA A 34 8.12 -2.28 5.41
C ALA A 34 9.04 -2.05 4.19
N GLN A 35 8.49 -2.13 2.98
CA GLN A 35 9.23 -1.82 1.76
C GLN A 35 9.63 -0.35 1.67
N LEU A 36 8.73 0.59 1.99
CA LEU A 36 9.06 2.02 2.06
C LEU A 36 10.17 2.30 3.08
N ALA A 37 10.07 1.72 4.27
CA ALA A 37 11.12 1.83 5.29
C ALA A 37 12.47 1.33 4.78
N GLY A 38 12.49 0.22 4.04
CA GLY A 38 13.69 -0.30 3.40
C GLY A 38 14.28 0.62 2.32
N ILE A 39 13.44 1.30 1.53
CA ILE A 39 13.88 2.30 0.54
C ILE A 39 14.49 3.51 1.26
N ARG A 40 13.82 4.03 2.29
CA ARG A 40 14.30 5.17 3.10
C ARG A 40 15.65 4.85 3.77
N ALA A 41 15.79 3.66 4.34
CA ALA A 41 17.04 3.20 4.95
C ALA A 41 18.18 3.12 3.93
N ALA A 42 17.94 2.53 2.75
CA ALA A 42 18.97 2.45 1.70
C ALA A 42 19.48 3.85 1.27
N LEU A 43 18.58 4.83 1.20
CA LEU A 43 18.91 6.21 0.89
C LEU A 43 19.62 6.93 2.06
N ALA A 44 19.27 6.65 3.31
CA ALA A 44 19.95 7.19 4.50
C ALA A 44 21.38 6.66 4.65
N ASP A 45 21.58 5.37 4.36
CA ASP A 45 22.88 4.70 4.48
C ASP A 45 23.82 4.99 3.29
N GLY A 46 23.36 5.76 2.29
CA GLY A 46 24.13 6.02 1.07
C GLY A 46 24.46 4.74 0.28
N GLY A 47 23.68 3.67 0.45
CA GLY A 47 23.94 2.36 -0.14
C GLY A 47 24.95 1.49 0.62
N ALA A 48 25.38 1.88 1.82
CA ALA A 48 26.35 1.15 2.63
C ALA A 48 25.80 -0.08 3.38
N SER A 49 24.53 -0.45 3.15
CA SER A 49 23.95 -1.65 3.75
C SER A 49 24.87 -2.85 3.45
N PRO A 50 25.28 -3.64 4.48
CA PRO A 50 26.33 -4.63 4.30
C PRO A 50 25.95 -5.57 3.15
N PRO A 51 26.85 -5.82 2.20
CA PRO A 51 26.54 -6.74 1.11
C PRO A 51 26.20 -8.08 1.74
N ASP A 52 24.93 -8.51 1.64
CA ASP A 52 24.67 -9.94 1.65
C ASP A 52 25.51 -10.50 0.50
N PRO A 53 26.53 -11.33 0.75
CA PRO A 53 27.39 -11.86 -0.30
C PRO A 53 26.60 -12.71 -1.32
N ARG A 54 25.34 -13.05 -1.01
CA ARG A 54 24.39 -13.75 -1.89
C ARG A 54 23.44 -12.81 -2.65
N ALA A 55 23.39 -11.51 -2.33
CA ALA A 55 22.52 -10.56 -3.00
C ALA A 55 23.27 -9.80 -4.10
N ALA A 56 23.07 -10.22 -5.36
CA ALA A 56 23.60 -9.54 -6.55
C ALA A 56 23.29 -8.02 -6.63
N ARG A 57 22.32 -7.53 -5.85
CA ARG A 57 21.93 -6.10 -5.75
C ARG A 57 22.97 -5.23 -5.04
N ALA A 58 23.82 -5.78 -4.16
CA ALA A 58 24.80 -4.99 -3.42
C ALA A 58 25.94 -4.46 -4.29
N SER A 59 26.10 -5.00 -5.50
CA SER A 59 27.11 -4.56 -6.48
C SER A 59 26.66 -3.39 -7.36
N LEU A 60 25.40 -2.96 -7.26
CA LEU A 60 24.85 -1.86 -8.06
C LEU A 60 25.16 -0.50 -7.42
N ALA A 61 25.30 0.54 -8.25
CA ALA A 61 25.33 1.91 -7.75
C ALA A 61 24.03 2.26 -7.02
N LEU A 62 24.08 3.15 -6.02
CA LEU A 62 22.92 3.51 -5.21
C LEU A 62 21.69 3.92 -6.05
N PRO A 63 21.80 4.76 -7.10
CA PRO A 63 20.65 5.11 -7.94
C PRO A 63 19.96 3.89 -8.57
N ASP A 64 20.73 2.91 -9.05
CA ASP A 64 20.19 1.67 -9.64
C ASP A 64 19.51 0.78 -8.59
N GLN A 65 20.09 0.72 -7.38
CA GLN A 65 19.45 0.03 -6.25
C GLN A 65 18.11 0.67 -5.90
N LEU A 66 18.03 2.00 -5.84
CA LEU A 66 16.81 2.74 -5.54
C LEU A 66 15.76 2.53 -6.63
N ARG A 67 16.15 2.60 -7.90
CA ARG A 67 15.25 2.33 -9.04
C ARG A 67 14.64 0.94 -8.95
N LEU A 68 15.45 -0.08 -8.71
CA LEU A 68 14.95 -1.46 -8.62
C LEU A 68 14.00 -1.68 -7.43
N ARG A 69 14.29 -1.04 -6.29
CA ARG A 69 13.40 -1.07 -5.12
C ARG A 69 12.09 -0.33 -5.40
N CYS A 70 12.15 0.84 -6.03
CA CYS A 70 10.96 1.60 -6.42
C CYS A 70 10.10 0.81 -7.41
N LEU A 71 10.68 0.17 -8.43
CA LEU A 71 9.93 -0.69 -9.36
C LEU A 71 9.27 -1.89 -8.66
N THR A 72 9.97 -2.51 -7.70
CA THR A 72 9.42 -3.61 -6.88
C THR A 72 8.23 -3.10 -6.06
N TYR A 73 8.37 -1.94 -5.43
CA TYR A 73 7.32 -1.29 -4.66
C TYR A 73 6.10 -0.94 -5.52
N CYS A 74 6.32 -0.29 -6.68
CA CYS A 74 5.26 0.08 -7.62
C CYS A 74 4.45 -1.15 -8.07
N ALA A 75 5.12 -2.27 -8.37
CA ALA A 75 4.45 -3.52 -8.73
C ALA A 75 3.62 -4.09 -7.55
N GLY A 76 4.17 -4.09 -6.34
CA GLY A 76 3.48 -4.54 -5.14
C GLY A 76 2.25 -3.69 -4.82
N LEU A 77 2.38 -2.38 -4.89
CA LEU A 77 1.28 -1.44 -4.65
C LEU A 77 0.19 -1.56 -5.70
N HIS A 78 0.55 -1.66 -6.98
CA HIS A 78 -0.42 -1.84 -8.05
C HIS A 78 -1.25 -3.12 -7.87
N HIS A 79 -0.62 -4.23 -7.48
CA HIS A 79 -1.32 -5.47 -7.16
C HIS A 79 -2.29 -5.32 -5.99
N HIS A 80 -1.85 -4.64 -4.93
CA HIS A 80 -2.66 -4.34 -3.76
C HIS A 80 -3.90 -3.49 -4.12
N HIS A 81 -3.70 -2.33 -4.75
CA HIS A 81 -4.80 -1.47 -5.20
C HIS A 81 -5.71 -2.14 -6.23
N SER A 82 -5.19 -3.03 -7.08
CA SER A 82 -6.03 -3.79 -8.03
C SER A 82 -7.01 -4.71 -7.31
N LYS A 83 -6.59 -5.34 -6.20
CA LYS A 83 -7.48 -6.17 -5.38
C LYS A 83 -8.57 -5.33 -4.71
N GLU A 84 -8.21 -4.17 -4.15
CA GLU A 84 -9.17 -3.24 -3.56
C GLU A 84 -10.18 -2.74 -4.56
N ASN A 85 -9.73 -2.26 -5.72
CA ASN A 85 -10.62 -1.78 -6.77
C ASN A 85 -11.61 -2.87 -7.21
N GLY A 86 -11.19 -4.13 -7.24
CA GLY A 86 -12.06 -5.28 -7.50
C GLY A 86 -13.04 -5.59 -6.36
N ALA A 87 -12.65 -5.35 -5.11
CA ALA A 87 -13.47 -5.58 -3.93
C ALA A 87 -14.46 -4.43 -3.64
N PHE A 88 -14.14 -3.20 -4.02
CA PHE A 88 -14.92 -2.01 -3.71
C PHE A 88 -16.39 -2.11 -4.15
N ALA A 89 -16.67 -2.65 -5.33
CA ALA A 89 -18.05 -2.84 -5.78
C ALA A 89 -18.84 -3.82 -4.87
N VAL A 90 -18.18 -4.81 -4.28
CA VAL A 90 -18.79 -5.72 -3.30
C VAL A 90 -19.04 -4.96 -1.99
N PHE A 91 -18.08 -4.15 -1.55
CA PHE A 91 -18.20 -3.36 -0.33
C PHE A 91 -19.34 -2.34 -0.44
N GLU A 92 -19.48 -1.61 -1.55
CA GLU A 92 -20.57 -0.65 -1.76
C GLU A 92 -21.94 -1.32 -1.75
N ARG A 93 -22.06 -2.55 -2.29
CA ARG A 93 -23.32 -3.31 -2.23
C ARG A 93 -23.64 -3.81 -0.82
N ARG A 94 -22.62 -4.22 -0.06
CA ARG A 94 -22.80 -4.84 1.26
C ARG A 94 -22.92 -3.82 2.39
N PHE A 95 -22.19 -2.73 2.26
CA PHE A 95 -22.03 -1.64 3.21
C PHE A 95 -22.22 -0.30 2.47
N PRO A 96 -23.47 0.07 2.12
CA PRO A 96 -23.74 1.28 1.34
C PRO A 96 -23.18 2.57 1.96
N GLU A 97 -23.01 2.59 3.29
CA GLU A 97 -22.37 3.68 4.03
C GLU A 97 -20.91 3.93 3.64
N LEU A 98 -20.23 2.96 3.01
CA LEU A 98 -18.86 3.11 2.53
C LEU A 98 -18.74 3.80 1.16
N ALA A 99 -19.84 4.02 0.44
CA ALA A 99 -19.80 4.65 -0.89
C ALA A 99 -18.97 5.96 -0.95
N PRO A 100 -19.16 6.96 -0.06
CA PRO A 100 -18.33 8.17 -0.08
C PRO A 100 -16.86 7.93 0.27
N VAL A 101 -16.57 6.93 1.12
CA VAL A 101 -15.20 6.54 1.47
C VAL A 101 -14.51 5.93 0.24
N ILE A 102 -15.18 4.99 -0.42
CA ILE A 102 -14.68 4.29 -1.59
C ILE A 102 -14.43 5.24 -2.77
N GLU A 103 -15.34 6.20 -2.99
CA GLU A 103 -15.12 7.23 -4.01
C GLU A 103 -13.85 8.05 -3.74
N ARG A 104 -13.63 8.42 -2.46
CA ARG A 104 -12.39 9.09 -2.07
C ARG A 104 -11.16 8.20 -2.28
N LEU A 105 -11.21 6.92 -1.90
CA LEU A 105 -10.10 5.98 -2.07
C LEU A 105 -9.72 5.80 -3.54
N ARG A 106 -10.71 5.68 -4.44
CA ARG A 106 -10.46 5.65 -5.89
C ARG A 106 -9.71 6.89 -6.38
N ALA A 107 -10.10 8.07 -5.90
CA ALA A 107 -9.42 9.32 -6.24
C ALA A 107 -7.99 9.38 -5.63
N GLU A 108 -7.80 8.88 -4.41
CA GLU A 108 -6.47 8.79 -3.78
C GLU A 108 -5.56 7.82 -4.51
N HIS A 109 -6.04 6.66 -4.98
CA HIS A 109 -5.25 5.73 -5.81
C HIS A 109 -4.64 6.42 -7.03
N GLN A 110 -5.41 7.29 -7.72
CA GLN A 110 -4.89 8.05 -8.86
C GLN A 110 -3.80 9.05 -8.46
N ARG A 111 -3.95 9.72 -7.31
CA ARG A 111 -2.92 10.65 -6.80
C ARG A 111 -1.65 9.92 -6.40
N VAL A 112 -1.78 8.76 -5.79
CA VAL A 112 -0.66 7.89 -5.41
C VAL A 112 0.10 7.43 -6.65
N TYR A 113 -0.58 6.96 -7.69
CA TYR A 113 0.08 6.59 -8.94
C TYR A 113 0.81 7.78 -9.59
N ALA A 114 0.20 8.96 -9.61
CA ALA A 114 0.86 10.15 -10.12
C ALA A 114 2.11 10.55 -9.29
N ALA A 115 2.14 10.28 -7.98
CA ALA A 115 3.32 10.51 -7.15
C ALA A 115 4.44 9.50 -7.46
N LEU A 116 4.10 8.23 -7.62
CA LEU A 116 5.05 7.19 -7.99
C LEU A 116 5.63 7.39 -9.39
N ASP A 117 4.83 7.87 -10.34
CA ASP A 117 5.31 8.23 -11.68
C ASP A 117 6.33 9.36 -11.62
N ARG A 118 6.10 10.40 -10.80
CA ARG A 118 7.06 11.49 -10.60
C ARG A 118 8.36 11.00 -9.97
N LEU A 119 8.28 10.17 -8.92
CA LEU A 119 9.47 9.60 -8.28
C LEU A 119 10.26 8.71 -9.25
N THR A 120 9.57 7.88 -10.03
CA THR A 120 10.20 7.01 -11.03
C THR A 120 10.88 7.84 -12.12
N ALA A 121 10.20 8.85 -12.66
CA ALA A 121 10.76 9.74 -13.66
C ALA A 121 12.00 10.51 -13.14
N LEU A 122 12.00 10.94 -11.87
CA LEU A 122 13.16 11.56 -11.24
C LEU A 122 14.36 10.60 -11.22
N LEU A 123 14.15 9.34 -10.79
CA LEU A 123 15.19 8.31 -10.73
C LEU A 123 15.74 7.92 -12.10
N GLU A 124 14.95 8.06 -13.17
CA GLU A 124 15.35 7.76 -14.55
C GLU A 124 15.98 8.94 -15.29
N SER A 125 15.89 10.14 -14.71
CA SER A 125 16.48 11.35 -15.28
C SER A 125 17.97 11.50 -14.91
N GLU A 126 18.65 12.44 -15.57
CA GLU A 126 20.01 12.87 -15.21
C GLU A 126 20.12 13.35 -13.75
N GLU A 127 19.00 13.77 -13.14
CA GLU A 127 18.91 14.24 -11.76
C GLU A 127 18.77 13.08 -10.75
N GLY A 128 18.69 11.82 -11.21
CA GLY A 128 18.59 10.66 -10.33
C GLY A 128 19.79 10.47 -9.39
N GLY A 129 20.93 11.10 -9.70
CA GLY A 129 22.11 11.17 -8.82
C GLY A 129 22.03 12.27 -7.74
N ASP A 130 21.08 13.20 -7.82
CA ASP A 130 20.84 14.24 -6.82
C ASP A 130 20.09 13.64 -5.62
N LEU A 131 20.86 13.01 -4.71
CA LEU A 131 20.31 12.31 -3.55
C LEU A 131 19.46 13.21 -2.63
N PRO A 132 19.82 14.48 -2.36
CA PRO A 132 18.93 15.41 -1.66
C PRO A 132 17.55 15.55 -2.32
N ARG A 133 17.50 15.73 -3.65
CA ARG A 133 16.23 15.85 -4.38
C ARG A 133 15.43 14.55 -4.41
N VAL A 134 16.09 13.41 -4.61
CA VAL A 134 15.47 12.09 -4.53
C VAL A 134 14.87 11.85 -3.14
N ARG A 135 15.56 12.27 -2.08
CA ARG A 135 15.05 12.18 -0.71
C ARG A 135 13.79 13.01 -0.52
N GLU A 136 13.78 14.23 -1.01
CA GLU A 136 12.61 15.11 -0.89
C GLU A 136 11.38 14.55 -1.61
N GLU A 137 11.51 14.05 -2.85
CA GLU A 137 10.38 13.43 -3.57
C GLU A 137 9.94 12.12 -2.90
N LEU A 138 10.88 11.31 -2.41
CA LEU A 138 10.57 10.08 -1.68
C LEU A 138 9.77 10.36 -0.41
N GLU A 139 10.19 11.31 0.42
CA GLU A 139 9.48 11.62 1.67
C GLU A 139 8.08 12.19 1.37
N ARG A 140 7.93 13.06 0.35
CA ARG A 140 6.60 13.51 -0.09
C ARG A 140 5.69 12.36 -0.53
N THR A 141 6.26 11.38 -1.22
CA THR A 141 5.53 10.18 -1.67
C THR A 141 5.13 9.30 -0.48
N VAL A 142 6.05 9.10 0.48
CA VAL A 142 5.80 8.36 1.72
C VAL A 142 4.69 9.01 2.54
N ASP A 143 4.74 10.33 2.76
CA ASP A 143 3.72 11.05 3.52
C ASP A 143 2.32 10.90 2.90
N GLY A 144 2.24 10.98 1.57
CA GLY A 144 0.98 10.78 0.84
C GLY A 144 0.43 9.35 0.97
N LEU A 145 1.31 8.35 0.89
CA LEU A 145 0.96 6.94 1.05
C LEU A 145 0.54 6.61 2.49
N GLU A 146 1.24 7.13 3.49
CA GLU A 146 0.86 6.93 4.89
C GLU A 146 -0.49 7.56 5.22
N ALA A 147 -0.75 8.78 4.73
CA ALA A 147 -2.04 9.43 4.87
C ALA A 147 -3.17 8.62 4.20
N HIS A 148 -2.89 8.07 3.01
CA HIS A 148 -3.83 7.21 2.28
C HIS A 148 -4.13 5.91 3.06
N PHE A 149 -3.11 5.17 3.47
CA PHE A 149 -3.28 3.91 4.23
C PHE A 149 -3.98 4.17 5.57
N ALA A 150 -3.66 5.27 6.26
CA ALA A 150 -4.30 5.62 7.52
C ALA A 150 -5.80 5.90 7.33
N TYR A 151 -6.17 6.65 6.29
CA TYR A 151 -7.56 6.93 5.95
C TYR A 151 -8.32 5.64 5.62
N GLU A 152 -7.75 4.78 4.78
CA GLU A 152 -8.38 3.52 4.42
C GLU A 152 -8.57 2.60 5.63
N GLU A 153 -7.53 2.45 6.46
CA GLU A 153 -7.61 1.63 7.67
C GLU A 153 -8.63 2.15 8.68
N GLU A 154 -8.73 3.48 8.83
CA GLU A 154 -9.70 4.12 9.71
C GLU A 154 -11.13 3.82 9.30
N HIS A 155 -11.42 3.83 8.00
CA HIS A 155 -12.79 3.74 7.50
C HIS A 155 -13.23 2.35 7.07
N LEU A 156 -12.33 1.50 6.57
CA LEU A 156 -12.70 0.17 6.09
C LEU A 156 -12.62 -0.90 7.18
N LEU A 157 -11.56 -0.91 8.00
CA LEU A 157 -11.33 -2.01 8.95
C LEU A 157 -12.48 -2.24 9.94
N PRO A 158 -13.06 -1.20 10.59
CA PRO A 158 -14.15 -1.42 11.53
C PRO A 158 -15.38 -2.08 10.88
N THR A 159 -15.75 -1.61 9.69
CA THR A 159 -16.88 -2.14 8.92
C THR A 159 -16.64 -3.57 8.46
N LEU A 160 -15.38 -3.90 8.12
CA LEU A 160 -14.96 -5.25 7.78
C LEU A 160 -14.75 -6.16 9.01
N GLY A 161 -14.99 -5.66 10.23
CA GLY A 161 -14.88 -6.45 11.45
C GLY A 161 -13.44 -6.70 11.91
N VAL A 162 -12.50 -5.83 11.50
CA VAL A 162 -11.10 -5.85 11.93
C VAL A 162 -10.84 -4.64 12.85
N PRO A 163 -10.31 -4.84 14.07
CA PRO A 163 -9.94 -3.72 14.93
C PRO A 163 -8.85 -2.86 14.32
N ARG A 164 -8.98 -1.53 14.44
CA ARG A 164 -7.94 -0.58 14.02
C ARG A 164 -6.66 -0.80 14.85
N PRO A 165 -5.45 -0.68 14.26
CA PRO A 165 -4.21 -0.64 15.03
C PRO A 165 -4.23 0.50 16.05
N ALA A 166 -3.70 0.25 17.26
CA ALA A 166 -3.71 1.22 18.35
C ALA A 166 -2.82 2.47 18.09
N THR A 167 -1.87 2.36 17.18
CA THR A 167 -0.96 3.45 16.79
C THR A 167 -1.01 3.63 15.27
N PRO A 168 -1.24 4.86 14.75
CA PRO A 168 -0.87 5.16 13.37
C PRO A 168 0.64 4.89 13.24
N ARG A 169 1.02 4.15 12.20
CA ARG A 169 2.43 3.80 11.93
C ARG A 169 3.11 4.92 11.15
#